data_AF-A0A9J6DJN4-F1
#
_entry.id   AF-A0A9J6DJN4-F1
#
_cell.length_a   1.000
_cell.length_b   1.000
_cell.length_c   1.000
_cell.angle_alpha   90.00
_cell.angle_beta   90.00
_cell.angle_gamma   90.00
#
_symmetry.space_group_name_H-M   'P 1'
#
loop_
_entity.id
_entity.type
_entity.pdbx_description
1 polymer ?
#
loop_
_entity_poly.entity_id
_entity_poly.type
_entity_poly.pdbx_seq_one_letter_code
_entity_poly.pdbx_strand_id
1 'polypeptide(L)'
;MEPRTRFGRVVTAAATRGSLDSSPQARFHQNCLVWMHPHLPWMRLFPRHGVMANVSKSKEATSLFADPASPARTALQGDWAQGFRSLYQLLRARQCPYFYVCAPTFTVLFRAAGVAGLADLHALMTPTTRGLRQALRDEGITFSMPLCTSQEQMDETDGASQSPPSEAKSDGQEENAPEEETVTWLESLGLSQADFPSLNTSRSKMLDETRDDRRPRSLVFVERGETLALFNFLLNSRTCVCPTGPLAGVPPTLISPVAFHGASLRSLKASGMQAKLPSLIVVGCAMVRQGWVKQNNTDMHMVEMSGPILPSALHGLCTLFGSSQDKGAFSFVASADTPTAAFNAFQPQPQAAPAAFATEALKDCGLSQPFVQQICGKPNGPLPVLTHVHVEDGSYDISGCR
;
A
#
# COMPACT_ATOMS: atom_id res chain seq x y z
N MET A 1 28.47 36.90 7.42
CA MET A 1 28.59 35.80 8.41
C MET A 1 27.95 34.55 7.81
N GLU A 2 28.75 33.68 7.21
CA GLU A 2 28.31 32.35 6.78
C GLU A 2 28.58 31.35 7.92
N PRO A 3 27.63 30.50 8.33
CA PRO A 3 27.97 29.36 9.17
C PRO A 3 28.49 28.22 8.27
N ARG A 4 29.82 28.09 8.19
CA ARG A 4 30.46 26.87 7.70
C ARG A 4 30.42 25.81 8.80
N THR A 5 29.45 24.90 8.75
CA THR A 5 29.44 23.73 9.63
C THR A 5 30.26 22.61 9.00
N ARG A 6 31.51 22.43 9.45
CA ARG A 6 32.30 21.21 9.18
C ARG A 6 31.80 20.08 10.09
N PHE A 7 31.40 18.96 9.52
CA PHE A 7 31.24 17.71 10.27
C PHE A 7 32.62 17.07 10.47
N GLY A 8 33.16 17.16 11.69
CA GLY A 8 34.33 16.40 12.12
C GLY A 8 33.92 15.01 12.60
N ARG A 9 34.24 13.97 11.84
CA ARG A 9 34.14 12.58 12.28
C ARG A 9 35.40 12.25 13.08
N VAL A 10 35.31 12.21 14.40
CA VAL A 10 36.37 11.63 15.25
C VAL A 10 36.21 10.12 15.22
N VAL A 11 37.21 9.42 14.67
CA VAL A 11 37.34 7.96 14.71
C VAL A 11 38.64 7.62 15.42
N THR A 12 38.55 6.94 16.57
CA THR A 12 39.54 6.01 17.17
C THR A 12 38.85 5.36 18.38
N ALA A 13 38.92 4.08 18.71
CA ALA A 13 39.20 2.81 18.04
C ALA A 13 38.68 1.70 19.00
N ALA A 14 38.29 0.55 18.45
CA ALA A 14 38.03 -0.74 19.12
C ALA A 14 36.85 -0.83 20.12
N ALA A 15 35.64 -1.05 19.59
CA ALA A 15 34.57 -1.76 20.30
C ALA A 15 33.86 -2.70 19.32
N THR A 16 33.70 -3.95 19.74
CA THR A 16 32.91 -5.01 19.10
C THR A 16 31.52 -4.49 18.71
N ARG A 17 31.15 -4.65 17.42
CA ARG A 17 29.86 -4.35 16.75
C ARG A 17 28.83 -3.58 17.60
N GLY A 18 28.86 -2.26 17.48
CA GLY A 18 28.03 -1.31 18.22
C GLY A 18 26.53 -1.39 17.93
N SER A 19 25.80 -2.08 18.78
CA SER A 19 24.48 -1.62 19.18
C SER A 19 24.69 -0.50 20.20
N LEU A 20 24.21 0.71 19.93
CA LEU A 20 23.86 1.62 21.03
C LEU A 20 22.88 0.84 21.91
N ASP A 21 23.12 0.73 23.22
CA ASP A 21 22.21 0.04 24.13
C ASP A 21 20.94 0.89 24.30
N SER A 22 20.03 0.78 23.33
CA SER A 22 18.74 1.45 23.35
C SER A 22 17.83 0.73 24.33
N SER A 23 17.32 1.45 25.33
CA SER A 23 16.38 0.89 26.30
C SER A 23 15.16 0.25 25.61
N PRO A 24 14.49 -0.75 26.23
CA PRO A 24 13.25 -1.32 25.70
C PRO A 24 12.19 -0.25 25.36
N GLN A 25 12.11 0.81 26.16
CA GLN A 25 11.22 1.95 25.92
C GLN A 25 11.59 2.71 24.64
N ALA A 26 12.88 2.92 24.38
CA ALA A 26 13.34 3.58 23.15
C ALA A 26 13.06 2.72 21.91
N ARG A 27 13.28 1.40 22.00
CA ARG A 27 12.94 0.45 20.91
C ARG A 27 11.43 0.38 20.67
N PHE A 28 10.63 0.37 21.73
CA PHE A 28 9.18 0.43 21.62
C PHE A 28 8.73 1.71 20.92
N HIS A 29 9.25 2.86 21.36
CA HIS A 29 8.97 4.15 20.74
C HIS A 29 9.35 4.15 19.25
N GLN A 30 10.54 3.66 18.90
CA GLN A 30 11.01 3.59 17.52
C GLN A 30 10.07 2.78 16.63
N ASN A 31 9.56 1.65 17.10
CA ASN A 31 8.58 0.85 16.36
C ASN A 31 7.20 1.52 16.27
N CYS A 32 6.94 2.56 17.06
CA CYS A 32 5.73 3.37 16.98
C CYS A 32 5.87 4.58 16.05
N LEU A 33 6.95 4.66 15.26
CA LEU A 33 7.26 5.74 14.35
C LEU A 33 7.21 5.28 12.89
N VAL A 34 6.74 6.15 12.01
CA VAL A 34 6.57 5.89 10.58
C VAL A 34 6.84 7.15 9.76
N TRP A 35 7.50 7.01 8.61
CA TRP A 35 7.73 8.13 7.69
C TRP A 35 6.52 8.31 6.77
N MET A 36 5.98 9.53 6.74
CA MET A 36 4.79 9.86 5.96
C MET A 36 4.93 11.17 5.20
N HIS A 37 4.34 11.24 4.01
CA HIS A 37 4.27 12.46 3.19
C HIS A 37 3.03 12.45 2.26
N PRO A 38 2.31 13.57 2.04
CA PRO A 38 2.48 14.83 2.75
C PRO A 38 2.01 14.70 4.20
N HIS A 39 2.39 15.68 5.02
CA HIS A 39 1.85 15.82 6.37
C HIS A 39 1.27 17.22 6.56
N LEU A 40 -0.05 17.29 6.72
CA LEU A 40 -0.78 18.52 7.01
C LEU A 40 -1.41 18.36 8.42
N PRO A 41 -0.92 19.06 9.45
CA PRO A 41 -1.35 18.84 10.84
C PRO A 41 -2.85 18.97 11.09
N TRP A 42 -3.53 19.78 10.29
CA TRP A 42 -4.98 20.03 10.38
C TRP A 42 -5.83 19.05 9.56
N MET A 43 -5.23 18.09 8.83
CA MET A 43 -5.94 17.15 7.97
C MET A 43 -5.59 15.70 8.29
N ARG A 44 -6.61 14.84 8.29
CA ARG A 44 -6.40 13.39 8.36
C ARG A 44 -6.04 12.85 6.98
N LEU A 45 -4.76 12.50 6.82
CA LEU A 45 -4.21 11.98 5.55
C LEU A 45 -4.08 10.45 5.54
N PHE A 46 -4.45 9.77 6.63
CA PHE A 46 -4.53 8.32 6.69
C PHE A 46 -5.56 7.86 7.76
N PRO A 47 -6.34 6.78 7.52
CA PRO A 47 -6.51 6.10 6.24
C PRO A 47 -7.20 7.01 5.22
N ARG A 48 -6.95 6.77 3.93
CA ARG A 48 -7.54 7.55 2.81
C ARG A 48 -8.91 7.02 2.38
N HIS A 49 -9.12 5.72 2.54
CA HIS A 49 -10.39 5.06 2.25
C HIS A 49 -11.48 5.53 3.22
N GLY A 50 -12.72 5.64 2.74
CA GLY A 50 -13.90 5.99 3.55
C GLY A 50 -14.10 7.49 3.82
N VAL A 51 -13.15 8.36 3.44
CA VAL A 51 -13.32 9.83 3.59
C VAL A 51 -14.46 10.36 2.70
N MET A 52 -14.74 9.71 1.58
CA MET A 52 -15.87 10.07 0.70
C MET A 52 -17.25 9.64 1.25
N ALA A 53 -17.33 8.69 2.18
CA ALA A 53 -18.61 8.21 2.71
C ALA A 53 -19.24 9.15 3.74
N ASN A 54 -18.43 10.01 4.39
CA ASN A 54 -18.90 10.94 5.42
C ASN A 54 -19.22 12.35 4.90
N VAL A 55 -19.19 12.57 3.57
CA VAL A 55 -19.41 13.86 2.91
C VAL A 55 -20.85 14.38 3.12
N SER A 56 -21.81 13.50 3.41
CA SER A 56 -23.22 13.84 3.56
C SER A 56 -23.59 14.60 4.85
N LYS A 57 -22.64 14.92 5.74
CA LYS A 57 -22.93 15.60 7.02
C LYS A 57 -22.18 16.91 7.30
N SER A 58 -21.18 17.31 6.52
CA SER A 58 -20.43 18.56 6.76
C SER A 58 -20.61 19.56 5.61
N LYS A 59 -21.33 20.65 5.86
CA LYS A 59 -21.68 21.67 4.86
C LYS A 59 -20.56 22.66 4.49
N GLU A 60 -19.34 22.61 5.03
CA GLU A 60 -18.57 23.86 5.17
C GLU A 60 -17.03 23.84 4.97
N ALA A 61 -16.44 22.92 4.20
CA ALA A 61 -15.01 23.10 3.84
C ALA A 61 -14.66 22.66 2.42
N THR A 62 -14.62 23.63 1.51
CA THR A 62 -13.93 23.48 0.21
C THR A 62 -12.44 23.29 0.50
N SER A 63 -11.83 22.22 -0.01
CA SER A 63 -10.39 21.97 0.16
C SER A 63 -9.57 23.15 -0.40
N LEU A 64 -8.55 23.58 0.34
CA LEU A 64 -7.57 24.59 -0.10
C LEU A 64 -6.85 24.19 -1.40
N PHE A 65 -6.89 22.90 -1.74
CA PHE A 65 -6.23 22.31 -2.90
C PHE A 65 -7.23 21.95 -4.02
N ALA A 66 -8.53 22.21 -3.85
CA ALA A 66 -9.56 21.80 -4.80
C ALA A 66 -9.33 22.39 -6.20
N ASP A 67 -8.98 23.68 -6.27
CA ASP A 67 -8.70 24.37 -7.53
C ASP A 67 -7.38 23.88 -8.17
N PRO A 68 -7.41 23.29 -9.39
CA PRO A 68 -6.22 22.89 -10.13
C PRO A 68 -5.22 24.02 -10.40
N ALA A 69 -5.69 25.27 -10.51
CA ALA A 69 -4.86 26.44 -10.76
C ALA A 69 -4.26 27.05 -9.47
N SER A 70 -4.67 26.57 -8.30
CA SER A 70 -4.19 27.08 -7.01
C SER A 70 -2.69 26.84 -6.84
N PRO A 71 -1.88 27.88 -6.55
CA PRO A 71 -0.45 27.73 -6.27
C PRO A 71 -0.17 26.75 -5.12
N ALA A 72 -1.07 26.68 -4.12
CA ALA A 72 -0.94 25.76 -3.00
C ALA A 72 -1.04 24.30 -3.45
N ARG A 73 -1.94 23.99 -4.40
CA ARG A 73 -2.07 22.66 -4.98
C ARG A 73 -0.84 22.30 -5.80
N THR A 74 -0.38 23.21 -6.66
CA THR A 74 0.81 23.00 -7.49
C THR A 74 2.05 22.75 -6.65
N ALA A 75 2.26 23.55 -5.59
CA ALA A 75 3.38 23.38 -4.66
C ALA A 75 3.30 22.04 -3.92
N LEU A 76 2.13 21.66 -3.39
CA LEU A 76 1.94 20.38 -2.70
C LEU A 76 2.15 19.18 -3.64
N GLN A 77 1.64 19.25 -4.86
CA GLN A 77 1.84 18.21 -5.87
C GLN A 77 3.31 18.10 -6.27
N GLY A 78 4.00 19.25 -6.43
CA GLY A 78 5.43 19.30 -6.75
C GLY A 78 6.29 18.66 -5.66
N ASP A 79 6.06 19.01 -4.40
CA ASP A 79 6.76 18.47 -3.23
C ASP A 79 6.49 16.96 -3.09
N TRP A 80 5.22 16.53 -3.22
CA TRP A 80 4.85 15.12 -3.24
C TRP A 80 5.55 14.34 -4.34
N ALA A 81 5.63 14.91 -5.55
CA ALA A 81 6.29 14.29 -6.68
C ALA A 81 7.80 14.13 -6.46
N GLN A 82 8.44 15.02 -5.68
CA GLN A 82 9.84 14.83 -5.26
C GLN A 82 9.98 13.71 -4.22
N GLY A 83 9.07 13.66 -3.23
CA GLY A 83 9.03 12.57 -2.25
C GLY A 83 8.81 11.20 -2.90
N PHE A 84 7.88 11.11 -3.86
CA PHE A 84 7.61 9.85 -4.57
C PHE A 84 8.79 9.41 -5.45
N ARG A 85 9.42 10.34 -6.18
CA ARG A 85 10.66 10.06 -6.93
C ARG A 85 11.77 9.57 -6.00
N SER A 86 11.96 10.23 -4.85
CA SER A 86 12.96 9.83 -3.86
C SER A 86 12.73 8.40 -3.37
N LEU A 87 11.50 8.04 -3.01
CA LEU A 87 11.16 6.67 -2.61
C LEU A 87 11.41 5.64 -3.70
N TYR A 88 11.00 5.94 -4.94
CA TYR A 88 11.21 5.03 -6.05
C TYR A 88 12.71 4.82 -6.35
N GLN A 89 13.55 5.86 -6.22
CA GLN A 89 15.00 5.68 -6.34
C GLN A 89 15.61 4.90 -5.17
N LEU A 90 15.17 5.12 -3.93
CA LEU A 90 15.60 4.32 -2.78
C LEU A 90 15.24 2.85 -2.94
N LEU A 91 14.06 2.56 -3.50
CA LEU A 91 13.61 1.21 -3.82
C LEU A 91 14.52 0.54 -4.86
N ARG A 92 14.83 1.25 -5.96
CA ARG A 92 15.75 0.78 -7.01
C ARG A 92 17.16 0.55 -6.49
N ALA A 93 17.62 1.42 -5.58
CA ALA A 93 18.91 1.31 -4.92
C ALA A 93 18.93 0.30 -3.76
N ARG A 94 17.80 -0.38 -3.48
CA ARG A 94 17.66 -1.33 -2.35
C ARG A 94 17.98 -0.71 -0.98
N GLN A 95 17.76 0.60 -0.87
CA GLN A 95 17.84 1.36 0.39
C GLN A 95 16.48 1.52 1.06
N CYS A 96 15.40 1.13 0.38
CA CYS A 96 14.05 1.01 0.90
C CYS A 96 13.51 -0.35 0.46
N PRO A 97 13.16 -1.29 1.35
CA PRO A 97 12.69 -2.61 0.94
C PRO A 97 11.26 -2.56 0.39
N TYR A 98 10.43 -1.65 0.91
CA TYR A 98 9.06 -1.46 0.45
C TYR A 98 8.53 -0.08 0.86
N PHE A 99 7.54 0.43 0.15
CA PHE A 99 6.77 1.59 0.57
C PHE A 99 5.35 1.53 0.01
N TYR A 100 4.45 2.34 0.58
CA TYR A 100 3.05 2.41 0.18
C TYR A 100 2.72 3.78 -0.43
N VAL A 101 1.87 3.76 -1.46
CA VAL A 101 1.17 4.92 -2.00
C VAL A 101 -0.31 4.74 -1.72
N CYS A 102 -0.84 5.46 -0.73
CA CYS A 102 -2.24 5.38 -0.32
C CYS A 102 -3.04 6.46 -1.05
N ALA A 103 -3.71 6.07 -2.13
CA ALA A 103 -4.68 6.91 -2.83
C ALA A 103 -6.07 6.80 -2.16
N PRO A 104 -7.05 7.64 -2.54
CA PRO A 104 -8.40 7.60 -1.97
C PRO A 104 -9.18 6.31 -2.24
N THR A 105 -8.93 5.68 -3.38
CA THR A 105 -9.70 4.53 -3.89
C THR A 105 -8.89 3.25 -4.02
N PHE A 106 -7.56 3.33 -3.91
CA PHE A 106 -6.64 2.20 -4.00
C PHE A 106 -5.36 2.46 -3.19
N THR A 107 -4.64 1.41 -2.86
CA THR A 107 -3.28 1.47 -2.32
C THR A 107 -2.35 0.71 -3.24
N VAL A 108 -1.13 1.26 -3.43
CA VAL A 108 -0.05 0.58 -4.13
C VAL A 108 1.05 0.25 -3.13
N LEU A 109 1.49 -1.01 -3.09
CA LEU A 109 2.65 -1.47 -2.33
C LEU A 109 3.77 -1.75 -3.32
N PHE A 110 4.80 -0.91 -3.31
CA PHE A 110 6.03 -1.15 -4.06
C PHE A 110 7.02 -1.93 -3.21
N ARG A 111 7.71 -2.90 -3.81
CA ARG A 111 8.70 -3.77 -3.15
C ARG A 111 9.99 -3.84 -3.97
N ALA A 112 11.11 -3.78 -3.28
CA ALA A 112 12.43 -3.91 -3.90
C ALA A 112 12.65 -5.34 -4.39
N ALA A 113 13.53 -5.47 -5.37
CA ALA A 113 14.06 -6.76 -5.80
C ALA A 113 14.62 -7.54 -4.61
N GLY A 114 14.28 -8.83 -4.52
CA GLY A 114 14.65 -9.75 -3.44
C GLY A 114 13.56 -9.93 -2.38
N VAL A 115 12.62 -8.99 -2.24
CA VAL A 115 11.50 -9.12 -1.30
C VAL A 115 10.54 -10.21 -1.77
N ALA A 116 10.06 -11.02 -0.83
CA ALA A 116 9.25 -12.21 -1.04
C ALA A 116 9.88 -13.26 -1.99
N GLY A 117 11.22 -13.24 -2.12
CA GLY A 117 11.96 -14.15 -2.99
C GLY A 117 11.81 -13.85 -4.49
N LEU A 118 11.25 -12.71 -4.87
CA LEU A 118 11.16 -12.27 -6.27
C LEU A 118 12.46 -11.58 -6.71
N ALA A 119 12.95 -11.91 -7.91
CA ALA A 119 14.19 -11.36 -8.43
C ALA A 119 14.09 -9.87 -8.77
N ASP A 120 12.90 -9.44 -9.20
CA ASP A 120 12.65 -8.11 -9.72
C ASP A 120 11.88 -7.20 -8.74
N LEU A 121 12.05 -5.91 -8.95
CA LEU A 121 11.21 -4.89 -8.33
C LEU A 121 9.77 -5.10 -8.83
N HIS A 122 8.80 -5.04 -7.91
CA HIS A 122 7.40 -5.28 -8.21
C HIS A 122 6.49 -4.37 -7.39
N ALA A 123 5.25 -4.26 -7.85
CA ALA A 123 4.20 -3.50 -7.19
C ALA A 123 2.89 -4.28 -7.15
N LEU A 124 2.15 -4.10 -6.07
CA LEU A 124 0.82 -4.64 -5.85
C LEU A 124 -0.15 -3.48 -5.72
N MET A 125 -1.28 -3.49 -6.43
CA MET A 125 -2.29 -2.44 -6.36
C MET A 125 -3.67 -3.01 -6.06
N THR A 126 -4.34 -2.49 -5.01
CA THR A 126 -5.65 -2.95 -4.57
C THR A 126 -6.35 -1.93 -3.66
N PRO A 127 -7.69 -1.88 -3.62
CA PRO A 127 -8.59 -2.46 -4.63
C PRO A 127 -8.44 -1.79 -5.99
N THR A 128 -8.78 -2.48 -7.08
CA THR A 128 -8.93 -1.84 -8.40
C THR A 128 -10.34 -1.97 -8.94
N THR A 129 -10.67 -1.12 -9.91
CA THR A 129 -11.89 -1.22 -10.72
C THR A 129 -11.54 -1.60 -12.16
N ARG A 130 -12.54 -1.99 -12.95
CA ARG A 130 -12.37 -2.22 -14.39
C ARG A 130 -11.83 -0.96 -15.08
N GLY A 131 -12.38 0.21 -14.78
CA GLY A 131 -11.92 1.48 -15.36
C GLY A 131 -10.46 1.81 -15.01
N LEU A 132 -10.02 1.55 -13.77
CA LEU A 132 -8.60 1.74 -13.41
C LEU A 132 -7.70 0.75 -14.15
N ARG A 133 -8.12 -0.52 -14.24
CA ARG A 133 -7.40 -1.57 -14.98
C ARG A 133 -7.29 -1.24 -16.47
N GLN A 134 -8.35 -0.71 -17.07
CA GLN A 134 -8.32 -0.26 -18.45
C GLN A 134 -7.36 0.93 -18.65
N ALA A 135 -7.43 1.93 -17.77
CA ALA A 135 -6.50 3.06 -17.84
C ALA A 135 -5.02 2.66 -17.72
N LEU A 136 -4.71 1.58 -16.98
CA LEU A 136 -3.35 1.02 -16.97
C LEU A 136 -2.99 0.40 -18.33
N ARG A 137 -3.89 -0.37 -18.94
CA ARG A 137 -3.70 -1.00 -20.26
C ARG A 137 -3.53 0.06 -21.35
N ASP A 138 -4.29 1.14 -21.29
CA ASP A 138 -4.23 2.26 -22.25
C ASP A 138 -2.88 2.99 -22.19
N GLU A 139 -2.25 3.00 -21.01
CA GLU A 139 -0.88 3.52 -20.80
C GLU A 139 0.20 2.48 -21.09
N GLY A 140 -0.17 1.33 -21.66
CA GLY A 140 0.73 0.25 -22.04
C GLY A 140 1.26 -0.57 -20.86
N ILE A 141 0.69 -0.44 -19.67
CA ILE A 141 1.15 -1.15 -18.47
C ILE A 141 0.62 -2.58 -18.46
N THR A 142 1.52 -3.53 -18.55
CA THR A 142 1.19 -4.96 -18.46
C THR A 142 1.12 -5.39 -17.00
N PHE A 143 0.08 -6.13 -16.64
CA PHE A 143 -0.11 -6.64 -15.27
C PHE A 143 -0.86 -7.97 -15.23
N SER A 144 -0.73 -8.69 -14.12
CA SER A 144 -1.52 -9.88 -13.83
C SER A 144 -2.46 -9.66 -12.64
N MET A 145 -3.45 -10.55 -12.49
CA MET A 145 -4.41 -10.53 -11.39
C MET A 145 -4.39 -11.87 -10.65
N PRO A 146 -3.39 -12.08 -9.77
CA PRO A 146 -3.07 -13.41 -9.22
C PRO A 146 -4.17 -14.01 -8.32
N LEU A 147 -5.14 -13.21 -7.89
CA LEU A 147 -6.27 -13.66 -7.06
C LEU A 147 -7.58 -13.83 -7.87
N CYS A 148 -7.54 -13.56 -9.17
CA CYS A 148 -8.61 -13.85 -10.11
C CYS A 148 -8.44 -15.28 -10.66
N THR A 149 -9.50 -16.08 -10.69
CA THR A 149 -9.43 -17.49 -11.12
C THR A 149 -9.60 -17.67 -12.63
N SER A 150 -9.88 -16.60 -13.38
CA SER A 150 -10.23 -16.70 -14.81
C SER A 150 -9.00 -16.84 -15.73
N GLN A 151 -7.83 -17.16 -15.19
CA GLN A 151 -6.55 -17.20 -15.91
C GLN A 151 -6.29 -18.56 -16.59
N GLU A 152 -7.31 -19.18 -17.19
CA GLU A 152 -7.17 -20.40 -18.01
C GLU A 152 -7.46 -20.19 -19.52
N GLN A 153 -7.67 -18.95 -20.00
CA GLN A 153 -7.94 -18.73 -21.43
C GLN A 153 -7.29 -17.47 -22.00
N MET A 154 -5.98 -17.28 -21.79
CA MET A 154 -5.17 -16.38 -22.63
C MET A 154 -3.73 -16.90 -22.72
N ASP A 155 -3.54 -18.12 -23.23
CA ASP A 155 -2.33 -18.48 -23.96
C ASP A 155 -2.55 -19.74 -24.81
N GLU A 156 -1.92 -19.75 -25.99
CA GLU A 156 -1.99 -20.73 -27.10
C GLU A 156 -3.18 -20.70 -28.05
N THR A 157 -3.05 -19.97 -29.17
CA THR A 157 -3.10 -20.62 -30.49
C THR A 157 -2.38 -19.79 -31.57
N ASP A 158 -1.08 -20.04 -31.72
CA ASP A 158 -0.42 -19.94 -33.03
C ASP A 158 -0.69 -21.28 -33.75
N GLY A 159 -1.47 -21.25 -34.83
CA GLY A 159 -1.88 -22.46 -35.53
C GLY A 159 -2.81 -22.20 -36.71
N ALA A 160 -2.25 -21.67 -37.80
CA ALA A 160 -2.70 -21.68 -39.19
C ALA A 160 -4.13 -22.18 -39.50
N SER A 161 -4.97 -21.30 -40.06
CA SER A 161 -5.87 -21.62 -41.18
C SER A 161 -6.31 -20.36 -41.93
N GLN A 162 -6.51 -20.53 -43.23
CA GLN A 162 -6.50 -19.51 -44.28
C GLN A 162 -7.76 -18.62 -44.33
N SER A 163 -7.58 -17.43 -44.91
CA SER A 163 -8.51 -16.32 -45.20
C SER A 163 -9.72 -16.68 -46.11
N PRO A 164 -10.70 -15.78 -46.36
CA PRO A 164 -10.51 -14.69 -47.35
C PRO A 164 -11.15 -13.31 -46.97
N PRO A 165 -10.88 -12.25 -47.75
CA PRO A 165 -10.95 -10.84 -47.32
C PRO A 165 -12.22 -10.11 -47.76
N SER A 166 -12.54 -9.00 -47.08
CA SER A 166 -13.40 -7.95 -47.64
C SER A 166 -12.87 -6.56 -47.26
N GLU A 167 -12.74 -5.72 -48.30
CA GLU A 167 -12.20 -4.37 -48.27
C GLU A 167 -13.26 -3.31 -47.90
N ALA A 168 -12.74 -2.14 -47.51
CA ALA A 168 -13.26 -0.77 -47.74
C ALA A 168 -14.04 -0.03 -46.63
N LYS A 169 -13.29 0.91 -46.00
CA LYS A 169 -13.57 2.34 -45.71
C LYS A 169 -14.86 2.76 -44.97
N SER A 170 -14.69 3.47 -43.83
CA SER A 170 -14.91 4.93 -43.76
C SER A 170 -14.47 5.52 -42.41
N ASP A 171 -13.89 6.72 -42.45
CA ASP A 171 -13.64 7.62 -41.32
C ASP A 171 -14.90 7.90 -40.49
N GLY A 172 -14.73 8.02 -39.17
CA GLY A 172 -15.76 8.50 -38.25
C GLY A 172 -15.22 8.65 -36.83
N GLN A 173 -15.08 9.91 -36.40
CA GLN A 173 -14.74 10.37 -35.05
C GLN A 173 -15.64 9.69 -33.99
N GLU A 174 -15.07 8.86 -33.11
CA GLU A 174 -15.81 8.31 -31.95
C GLU A 174 -15.84 9.34 -30.81
N GLU A 175 -16.95 10.07 -30.72
CA GLU A 175 -17.34 10.75 -29.49
C GLU A 175 -17.69 9.69 -28.43
N ASN A 176 -17.05 9.79 -27.26
CA ASN A 176 -17.38 9.00 -26.07
C ASN A 176 -18.77 9.42 -25.54
N ALA A 177 -19.83 8.80 -26.05
CA ALA A 177 -21.14 8.81 -25.43
C ALA A 177 -21.31 7.57 -24.53
N PRO A 178 -21.89 7.68 -23.32
CA PRO A 178 -22.13 6.54 -22.44
C PRO A 178 -23.14 5.57 -23.06
N GLU A 179 -22.73 4.33 -23.33
CA GLU A 179 -23.54 3.30 -24.00
C GLU A 179 -24.80 2.84 -23.23
N GLU A 180 -25.01 3.26 -21.99
CA GLU A 180 -26.34 3.09 -21.35
C GLU A 180 -27.44 3.85 -22.09
N GLU A 181 -27.11 4.99 -22.72
CA GLU A 181 -28.01 5.73 -23.60
C GLU A 181 -28.16 5.04 -24.97
N THR A 182 -27.15 4.30 -25.45
CA THR A 182 -27.22 3.63 -26.76
C THR A 182 -28.12 2.40 -26.72
N VAL A 183 -28.17 1.65 -25.61
CA VAL A 183 -29.07 0.48 -25.48
C VAL A 183 -30.52 0.93 -25.29
N THR A 184 -30.76 1.97 -24.49
CA THR A 184 -32.11 2.56 -24.35
C THR A 184 -32.59 3.20 -25.66
N TRP A 185 -31.68 3.76 -26.46
CA TRP A 185 -31.95 4.22 -27.83
C TRP A 185 -32.26 3.07 -28.81
N LEU A 186 -31.50 1.96 -28.78
CA LEU A 186 -31.72 0.79 -29.64
C LEU A 186 -33.07 0.11 -29.37
N GLU A 187 -33.45 -0.03 -28.08
CA GLU A 187 -34.75 -0.56 -27.68
C GLU A 187 -35.90 0.39 -28.07
N SER A 188 -35.66 1.71 -28.04
CA SER A 188 -36.62 2.72 -28.50
C SER A 188 -36.81 2.76 -30.02
N LEU A 189 -35.83 2.28 -30.80
CA LEU A 189 -35.91 2.11 -32.25
C LEU A 189 -36.52 0.76 -32.67
N GLY A 190 -36.91 -0.09 -31.73
CA GLY A 190 -37.56 -1.37 -32.00
C GLY A 190 -36.62 -2.47 -32.51
N LEU A 191 -35.30 -2.31 -32.34
CA LEU A 191 -34.31 -3.32 -32.69
C LEU A 191 -34.14 -4.30 -31.52
N SER A 192 -34.14 -5.60 -31.82
CA SER A 192 -34.05 -6.62 -30.78
C SER A 192 -32.59 -6.93 -30.44
N GLN A 193 -32.28 -7.24 -29.17
CA GLN A 193 -30.93 -7.67 -28.77
C GLN A 193 -30.46 -8.96 -29.48
N ALA A 194 -31.37 -9.70 -30.15
CA ALA A 194 -31.03 -10.87 -30.94
C ALA A 194 -30.34 -10.53 -32.27
N ASP A 195 -30.51 -9.29 -32.76
CA ASP A 195 -29.94 -8.83 -34.03
C ASP A 195 -28.45 -8.47 -33.91
N PHE A 196 -27.90 -8.40 -32.69
CA PHE A 196 -26.51 -8.05 -32.41
C PHE A 196 -25.82 -9.01 -31.44
N PRO A 197 -25.47 -10.24 -31.88
CA PRO A 197 -24.83 -11.27 -31.03
C PRO A 197 -23.48 -10.85 -30.43
N SER A 198 -22.75 -9.95 -31.10
CA SER A 198 -21.47 -9.40 -30.65
C SER A 198 -21.59 -8.48 -29.42
N LEU A 199 -22.69 -7.74 -29.29
CA LEU A 199 -23.00 -6.90 -28.12
C LEU A 199 -23.26 -7.76 -26.87
N ASN A 200 -23.89 -8.93 -27.03
CA ASN A 200 -24.11 -9.84 -25.90
C ASN A 200 -22.81 -10.45 -25.36
N THR A 201 -21.89 -10.84 -26.25
CA THR A 201 -20.59 -11.40 -25.84
C THR A 201 -19.72 -10.36 -25.13
N SER A 202 -19.67 -9.13 -25.64
CA SER A 202 -18.95 -8.02 -24.98
C SER A 202 -19.58 -7.68 -23.63
N ARG A 203 -20.92 -7.63 -23.53
CA ARG A 203 -21.64 -7.42 -22.26
C ARG A 203 -21.34 -8.51 -21.22
N SER A 204 -21.31 -9.78 -21.60
CA SER A 204 -20.95 -10.89 -20.70
C SER A 204 -19.51 -10.80 -20.21
N LYS A 205 -18.54 -10.47 -21.08
CA LYS A 205 -17.14 -10.24 -20.69
C LYS A 205 -17.01 -9.02 -19.77
N MET A 206 -17.72 -7.92 -20.06
CA MET A 206 -17.74 -6.71 -19.23
C MET A 206 -18.33 -6.96 -17.85
N LEU A 207 -19.44 -7.70 -17.77
CA LEU A 207 -20.05 -8.09 -16.50
C LEU A 207 -19.09 -8.94 -15.68
N ASP A 208 -18.42 -9.92 -16.30
CA ASP A 208 -17.49 -10.79 -15.58
C ASP A 208 -16.26 -10.04 -15.05
N GLU A 209 -15.65 -9.16 -15.85
CA GLU A 209 -14.55 -8.31 -15.38
C GLU A 209 -14.96 -7.39 -14.21
N THR A 210 -16.18 -6.87 -14.23
CA THR A 210 -16.69 -5.96 -13.18
C THR A 210 -17.03 -6.68 -11.87
N ARG A 211 -17.24 -8.01 -11.89
CA ARG A 211 -17.56 -8.79 -10.67
C ARG A 211 -16.45 -8.75 -9.62
N ASP A 212 -15.21 -8.57 -10.05
CA ASP A 212 -14.05 -8.53 -9.17
C ASP A 212 -13.76 -7.13 -8.62
N ASP A 213 -14.43 -6.08 -9.13
CA ASP A 213 -14.18 -4.70 -8.73
C ASP A 213 -14.27 -4.51 -7.21
N ARG A 214 -13.23 -3.86 -6.67
CA ARG A 214 -13.11 -3.55 -5.24
C ARG A 214 -13.12 -4.76 -4.30
N ARG A 215 -12.85 -5.95 -4.81
CA ARG A 215 -12.67 -7.18 -4.00
C ARG A 215 -11.20 -7.57 -3.92
N PRO A 216 -10.80 -8.47 -3.01
CA PRO A 216 -9.42 -8.95 -2.97
C PRO A 216 -8.92 -9.49 -4.31
N ARG A 217 -9.83 -10.08 -5.11
CA ARG A 217 -9.58 -10.60 -6.45
C ARG A 217 -9.18 -9.53 -7.48
N SER A 218 -9.50 -8.26 -7.22
CA SER A 218 -9.03 -7.11 -8.02
C SER A 218 -7.56 -6.75 -7.81
N LEU A 219 -6.81 -7.50 -6.99
CA LEU A 219 -5.39 -7.26 -6.83
C LEU A 219 -4.66 -7.31 -8.18
N VAL A 220 -4.02 -6.20 -8.53
CA VAL A 220 -3.16 -6.07 -9.70
C VAL A 220 -1.71 -6.26 -9.27
N PHE A 221 -0.96 -7.11 -9.97
CA PHE A 221 0.47 -7.35 -9.79
C PHE A 221 1.25 -6.87 -11.01
N VAL A 222 2.23 -6.00 -10.77
CA VAL A 222 3.09 -5.39 -11.79
C VAL A 222 4.54 -5.72 -11.46
N GLU A 223 5.31 -6.22 -12.42
CA GLU A 223 6.71 -6.64 -12.21
C GLU A 223 7.62 -6.05 -13.30
N ARG A 224 8.93 -6.04 -13.06
CA ARG A 224 9.97 -5.71 -14.04
C ARG A 224 9.85 -4.27 -14.53
N GLY A 225 10.04 -4.05 -15.84
CA GLY A 225 10.00 -2.73 -16.48
C GLY A 225 8.69 -1.98 -16.30
N GLU A 226 7.58 -2.71 -16.13
CA GLU A 226 6.23 -2.15 -15.97
C GLU A 226 6.08 -1.34 -14.68
N THR A 227 6.91 -1.59 -13.67
CA THR A 227 6.89 -0.82 -12.42
C THR A 227 7.26 0.65 -12.61
N LEU A 228 8.12 0.96 -13.60
CA LEU A 228 8.47 2.33 -13.94
C LEU A 228 7.31 3.02 -14.68
N ALA A 229 6.62 2.28 -15.56
CA ALA A 229 5.42 2.77 -16.23
C ALA A 229 4.31 3.05 -15.21
N LEU A 230 4.07 2.14 -14.26
CA LEU A 230 3.15 2.36 -13.14
C LEU A 230 3.56 3.56 -12.30
N PHE A 231 4.85 3.72 -11.99
CA PHE A 231 5.36 4.89 -11.27
C PHE A 231 5.01 6.19 -12.01
N ASN A 232 5.25 6.25 -13.32
CA ASN A 232 4.94 7.41 -14.15
C ASN A 232 3.43 7.66 -14.27
N PHE A 233 2.62 6.61 -14.38
CA PHE A 233 1.18 6.71 -14.36
C PHE A 233 0.69 7.35 -13.05
N LEU A 234 1.13 6.85 -11.90
CA LEU A 234 0.71 7.39 -10.59
C LEU A 234 1.13 8.85 -10.39
N LEU A 235 2.27 9.25 -10.96
CA LEU A 235 2.79 10.61 -10.88
C LEU A 235 1.89 11.64 -11.58
N ASN A 236 1.23 11.20 -12.67
CA ASN A 236 0.48 12.07 -13.59
C ASN A 236 -1.04 11.82 -13.56
N SER A 237 -1.49 10.69 -12.99
CA SER A 237 -2.89 10.28 -13.02
C SER A 237 -3.76 11.03 -12.03
N ARG A 238 -4.88 11.56 -12.53
CA ARG A 238 -5.92 12.22 -11.69
C ARG A 238 -6.67 11.23 -10.80
N THR A 239 -6.64 9.94 -11.12
CA THR A 239 -7.29 8.89 -10.34
C THR A 239 -6.69 8.73 -8.94
N CYS A 240 -5.49 9.27 -8.72
CA CYS A 240 -4.80 9.28 -7.43
C CYS A 240 -5.36 10.30 -6.44
N VAL A 241 -6.27 11.20 -6.86
CA VAL A 241 -6.71 12.36 -6.08
C VAL A 241 -8.23 12.41 -5.99
N CYS A 242 -8.77 12.86 -4.85
CA CYS A 242 -10.20 13.10 -4.71
C CYS A 242 -10.63 14.25 -5.63
N PRO A 243 -11.70 14.10 -6.45
CA PRO A 243 -12.21 15.21 -7.24
C PRO A 243 -12.91 16.26 -6.37
N THR A 244 -13.53 15.83 -5.26
CA THR A 244 -14.33 16.69 -4.36
C THR A 244 -14.12 16.32 -2.89
N GLY A 245 -14.61 17.17 -1.99
CA GLY A 245 -14.55 16.97 -0.54
C GLY A 245 -13.28 17.52 0.14
N PRO A 246 -13.08 17.22 1.44
CA PRO A 246 -12.00 17.82 2.25
C PRO A 246 -10.58 17.48 1.77
N LEU A 247 -10.43 16.37 1.02
CA LEU A 247 -9.16 15.94 0.44
C LEU A 247 -9.03 16.28 -1.05
N ALA A 248 -9.95 17.08 -1.62
CA ALA A 248 -9.89 17.42 -3.03
C ALA A 248 -8.56 18.09 -3.38
N GLY A 249 -7.89 17.60 -4.43
CA GLY A 249 -6.58 18.09 -4.86
C GLY A 249 -5.39 17.70 -3.99
N VAL A 250 -5.59 16.96 -2.90
CA VAL A 250 -4.50 16.46 -2.05
C VAL A 250 -3.93 15.16 -2.65
N PRO A 251 -2.61 15.06 -2.91
CA PRO A 251 -2.01 13.85 -3.46
C PRO A 251 -2.09 12.65 -2.48
N PRO A 252 -1.84 11.43 -2.98
CA PRO A 252 -1.74 10.23 -2.16
C PRO A 252 -0.79 10.36 -0.97
N THR A 253 -1.04 9.61 0.09
CA THR A 253 -0.09 9.53 1.22
C THR A 253 0.95 8.47 0.93
N LEU A 254 2.21 8.89 0.87
CA LEU A 254 3.39 8.04 0.86
C LEU A 254 3.70 7.59 2.29
N ILE A 255 3.94 6.29 2.49
CA ILE A 255 4.30 5.71 3.77
C ILE A 255 5.49 4.77 3.57
N SER A 256 6.54 4.93 4.37
CA SER A 256 7.77 4.14 4.25
C SER A 256 8.38 3.79 5.61
N PRO A 257 9.06 2.64 5.73
CA PRO A 257 9.84 2.32 6.93
C PRO A 257 11.16 3.11 7.00
N VAL A 258 11.58 3.76 5.92
CA VAL A 258 12.82 4.55 5.84
C VAL A 258 12.53 6.02 5.52
N ALA A 259 13.47 6.90 5.90
CA ALA A 259 13.38 8.32 5.59
C ALA A 259 13.50 8.57 4.08
N PHE A 260 12.79 9.58 3.59
CA PHE A 260 12.82 10.00 2.18
C PHE A 260 12.58 11.50 2.07
N HIS A 261 12.78 12.06 0.87
CA HIS A 261 12.61 13.50 0.65
C HIS A 261 11.20 13.98 1.02
N GLY A 262 11.11 15.10 1.75
CA GLY A 262 9.83 15.67 2.21
C GLY A 262 9.12 14.89 3.33
N ALA A 263 9.63 13.72 3.73
CA ALA A 263 8.98 12.89 4.72
C ALA A 263 8.99 13.53 6.12
N SER A 264 7.86 13.45 6.80
CA SER A 264 7.76 13.76 8.22
C SER A 264 7.69 12.48 9.04
N LEU A 265 8.44 12.42 10.14
CA LEU A 265 8.42 11.31 11.07
C LEU A 265 7.17 11.43 11.96
N ARG A 266 6.30 10.41 11.95
CA ARG A 266 5.01 10.43 12.62
C ARG A 266 4.91 9.32 13.62
N SER A 267 4.27 9.58 14.76
CA SER A 267 3.90 8.52 15.69
C SER A 267 2.51 7.96 15.38
N LEU A 268 2.32 6.66 15.58
CA LEU A 268 1.05 5.94 15.39
C LEU A 268 -0.02 6.46 16.37
N LYS A 269 -0.76 7.51 16.01
CA LYS A 269 -1.72 8.17 16.91
C LYS A 269 -3.15 7.91 16.48
N ALA A 270 -3.96 7.38 17.40
CA ALA A 270 -5.40 7.24 17.24
C ALA A 270 -6.06 8.61 16.97
N SER A 271 -6.98 8.62 16.01
CA SER A 271 -7.82 9.75 15.65
C SER A 271 -8.69 10.16 16.84
N GLY A 272 -8.35 11.28 17.50
CA GLY A 272 -9.24 11.95 18.45
C GLY A 272 -10.36 12.67 17.69
N MET A 273 -11.57 12.12 17.74
CA MET A 273 -12.74 12.97 17.89
C MET A 273 -12.61 13.63 19.27
N GLN A 274 -12.87 14.93 19.35
CA GLN A 274 -12.70 15.72 20.55
C GLN A 274 -13.68 15.27 21.65
N ALA A 275 -13.30 14.29 22.46
CA ALA A 275 -13.90 14.04 23.76
C ALA A 275 -13.16 14.89 24.79
N LYS A 276 -13.83 15.94 25.23
CA LYS A 276 -13.46 16.80 26.35
C LYS A 276 -13.26 15.92 27.60
N LEU A 277 -12.04 15.81 28.11
CA LEU A 277 -11.76 15.44 29.50
C LEU A 277 -10.47 16.16 29.94
N PRO A 278 -10.45 16.80 31.11
CA PRO A 278 -9.38 17.68 31.55
C PRO A 278 -8.21 16.89 32.15
N SER A 279 -7.04 17.53 32.14
CA SER A 279 -5.79 17.17 32.86
C SER A 279 -4.72 16.46 32.02
N LEU A 280 -3.90 17.28 31.36
CA LEU A 280 -2.43 17.32 31.44
C LEU A 280 -1.77 16.01 31.94
N ILE A 281 -1.05 15.23 31.12
CA ILE A 281 0.33 15.50 30.65
C ILE A 281 0.52 14.90 29.25
N VAL A 282 1.06 15.70 28.33
CA VAL A 282 1.35 15.33 26.94
C VAL A 282 2.86 15.43 26.72
N VAL A 283 3.53 14.32 26.44
CA VAL A 283 4.77 14.30 25.65
C VAL A 283 4.66 13.15 24.65
N GLY A 284 4.85 13.48 23.37
CA GLY A 284 4.42 12.69 22.24
C GLY A 284 5.04 11.30 22.11
N CYS A 285 4.18 10.31 21.94
CA CYS A 285 4.33 9.01 21.29
C CYS A 285 2.90 8.59 20.88
N ALA A 286 2.75 7.47 20.21
CA ALA A 286 1.47 6.84 19.87
C ALA A 286 0.45 6.97 21.01
N MET A 287 -0.86 7.09 20.71
CA MET A 287 -1.86 6.85 21.76
C MET A 287 -1.82 5.36 22.07
N VAL A 288 -0.83 4.98 22.88
CA VAL A 288 -0.74 3.69 23.53
C VAL A 288 -1.65 3.81 24.72
N ARG A 289 -2.85 3.24 24.59
CA ARG A 289 -3.69 3.06 25.77
C ARG A 289 -3.08 1.92 26.55
N GLN A 290 -2.47 2.26 27.68
CA GLN A 290 -2.04 1.28 28.67
C GLN A 290 -3.24 0.97 29.55
N GLY A 291 -3.59 -0.31 29.60
CA GLY A 291 -4.69 -0.81 30.41
C GLY A 291 -4.29 -2.07 31.18
N TRP A 292 -5.10 -2.39 32.18
CA TRP A 292 -5.00 -3.63 32.93
C TRP A 292 -6.21 -4.47 32.52
N VAL A 293 -5.98 -5.70 32.10
CA VAL A 293 -7.06 -6.65 31.82
C VAL A 293 -6.88 -7.85 32.73
N LYS A 294 -7.94 -8.23 33.45
CA LYS A 294 -7.98 -9.46 34.22
C LYS A 294 -8.42 -10.59 33.30
N GLN A 295 -7.46 -11.42 32.90
CA GLN A 295 -7.72 -12.68 32.23
C GLN A 295 -7.28 -13.80 33.18
N ASN A 296 -8.15 -14.77 33.47
CA ASN A 296 -7.86 -15.92 34.32
C ASN A 296 -7.21 -15.58 35.68
N ASN A 297 -7.69 -14.53 36.36
CA ASN A 297 -7.16 -14.07 37.67
C ASN A 297 -5.71 -13.55 37.65
N THR A 298 -5.15 -13.28 36.47
CA THR A 298 -3.86 -12.61 36.28
C THR A 298 -4.05 -11.21 35.67
N ASP A 299 -3.32 -10.23 36.20
CA ASP A 299 -3.31 -8.86 35.68
C ASP A 299 -2.37 -8.80 34.46
N MET A 300 -2.91 -8.48 33.29
CA MET A 300 -2.14 -8.33 32.05
C MET A 300 -2.03 -6.86 31.65
N HIS A 301 -0.86 -6.46 31.15
CA HIS A 301 -0.65 -5.16 30.52
C HIS A 301 -1.11 -5.19 29.07
N MET A 302 -2.03 -4.29 28.72
CA MET A 302 -2.51 -4.14 27.35
C MET A 302 -1.96 -2.86 26.72
N VAL A 303 -1.59 -2.97 25.44
CA VAL A 303 -1.13 -1.86 24.60
C VAL A 303 -1.99 -1.84 23.34
N GLU A 304 -2.84 -0.82 23.20
CA GLU A 304 -3.60 -0.58 21.98
C GLU A 304 -2.79 0.32 21.03
N MET A 305 -2.63 -0.10 19.77
CA MET A 305 -1.90 0.67 18.74
C MET A 305 -2.80 0.87 17.52
N SER A 306 -2.84 2.10 16.99
CA SER A 306 -3.66 2.45 15.84
C SER A 306 -2.90 3.37 14.88
N GLY A 307 -3.06 3.12 13.59
CA GLY A 307 -2.38 3.86 12.52
C GLY A 307 -1.82 2.92 11.45
N PRO A 308 -0.98 3.42 10.54
CA PRO A 308 -0.30 2.61 9.55
C PRO A 308 0.82 1.79 10.20
N ILE A 309 0.48 0.62 10.76
CA ILE A 309 1.44 -0.32 11.33
C ILE A 309 2.12 -1.06 10.17
N LEU A 310 3.41 -0.77 9.94
CA LEU A 310 4.18 -1.42 8.88
C LEU A 310 4.67 -2.81 9.32
N PRO A 311 4.92 -3.74 8.37
CA PRO A 311 5.47 -5.06 8.68
C PRO A 311 6.76 -5.02 9.53
N SER A 312 7.63 -4.03 9.31
CA SER A 312 8.86 -3.87 10.09
C SER A 312 8.60 -3.46 11.54
N ALA A 313 7.59 -2.62 11.78
CA ALA A 313 7.17 -2.22 13.10
C ALA A 313 6.57 -3.41 13.87
N LEU A 314 5.71 -4.19 13.21
CA LEU A 314 5.14 -5.39 13.81
C LEU A 314 6.22 -6.40 14.21
N HIS A 315 7.16 -6.68 13.30
CA HIS A 315 8.30 -7.55 13.59
C HIS A 315 9.14 -7.03 14.77
N GLY A 316 9.43 -5.72 14.79
CA GLY A 316 10.20 -5.11 15.87
C GLY A 316 9.49 -5.16 17.23
N LEU A 317 8.16 -5.01 17.25
CA LEU A 317 7.34 -5.18 18.46
C LEU A 317 7.33 -6.63 18.94
N CYS A 318 7.14 -7.60 18.03
CA CYS A 318 7.18 -9.02 18.38
C CYS A 318 8.54 -9.42 18.96
N THR A 319 9.63 -8.94 18.33
CA THR A 319 11.00 -9.16 18.82
C THR A 319 11.18 -8.54 20.20
N LEU A 320 10.71 -7.30 20.39
CA LEU A 320 10.84 -6.58 21.64
C LEU A 320 10.10 -7.29 22.78
N PHE A 321 8.82 -7.61 22.58
CA PHE A 321 8.00 -8.29 23.60
C PHE A 321 8.52 -9.69 23.90
N GLY A 322 8.91 -10.46 22.88
CA GLY A 322 9.52 -11.78 23.09
C GLY A 322 10.82 -11.72 23.90
N SER A 323 11.57 -10.61 23.82
CA SER A 323 12.81 -10.43 24.62
C SER A 323 12.59 -9.78 25.99
N SER A 324 11.46 -9.09 26.20
CA SER A 324 11.23 -8.27 27.40
C SER A 324 10.25 -8.88 28.40
N GLN A 325 9.40 -9.82 27.97
CA GLN A 325 8.42 -10.49 28.83
C GLN A 325 9.03 -11.74 29.48
N ASP A 326 8.52 -12.11 30.66
CA ASP A 326 8.92 -13.36 31.32
C ASP A 326 8.59 -14.55 30.42
N LYS A 327 9.56 -15.45 30.24
CA LYS A 327 9.51 -16.57 29.29
C LYS A 327 9.14 -16.18 27.84
N GLY A 328 9.28 -14.90 27.49
CA GLY A 328 8.88 -14.36 26.19
C GLY A 328 7.38 -14.39 25.92
N ALA A 329 6.54 -14.51 26.95
CA ALA A 329 5.11 -14.67 26.78
C ALA A 329 4.41 -13.35 26.41
N PHE A 330 3.75 -13.29 25.26
CA PHE A 330 2.90 -12.17 24.87
C PHE A 330 1.82 -12.61 23.87
N SER A 331 0.74 -11.84 23.78
CA SER A 331 -0.28 -12.02 22.77
C SER A 331 -0.57 -10.72 22.06
N PHE A 332 -0.96 -10.80 20.79
CA PHE A 332 -1.48 -9.66 20.07
C PHE A 332 -2.61 -10.04 19.13
N VAL A 333 -3.48 -9.06 18.90
CA VAL A 333 -4.54 -9.11 17.90
C VAL A 333 -4.27 -8.02 16.89
N ALA A 334 -4.25 -8.39 15.61
CA ALA A 334 -4.06 -7.48 14.50
C ALA A 334 -5.29 -7.48 13.59
N SER A 335 -5.71 -6.28 13.19
CA SER A 335 -6.79 -6.08 12.24
C SER A 335 -6.22 -5.43 10.99
N ALA A 336 -6.30 -6.14 9.86
CA ALA A 336 -5.87 -5.61 8.57
C ALA A 336 -6.88 -4.56 8.07
N ASP A 337 -6.38 -3.47 7.49
CA ASP A 337 -7.23 -2.50 6.80
C ASP A 337 -7.88 -3.19 5.58
N THR A 338 -9.22 -3.25 5.55
CA THR A 338 -9.98 -4.03 4.58
C THR A 338 -9.57 -3.79 3.12
N PRO A 339 -9.35 -2.53 2.66
CA PRO A 339 -8.89 -2.25 1.30
C PRO A 339 -7.52 -2.86 0.96
N THR A 340 -6.68 -3.13 1.95
CA THR A 340 -5.31 -3.66 1.75
C THR A 340 -5.18 -5.14 2.10
N ALA A 341 -6.26 -5.79 2.55
CA ALA A 341 -6.25 -7.18 2.99
C ALA A 341 -5.77 -8.16 1.89
N ALA A 342 -5.98 -7.82 0.62
CA ALA A 342 -5.54 -8.61 -0.52
C ALA A 342 -4.01 -8.79 -0.60
N PHE A 343 -3.22 -7.86 -0.04
CA PHE A 343 -1.77 -8.00 0.02
C PHE A 343 -1.32 -9.21 0.84
N ASN A 344 -2.13 -9.66 1.81
CA ASN A 344 -1.83 -10.81 2.64
C ASN A 344 -2.15 -12.14 1.95
N ALA A 345 -3.09 -12.12 0.98
CA ALA A 345 -3.46 -13.29 0.19
C ALA A 345 -2.51 -13.54 -0.99
N PHE A 346 -1.70 -12.55 -1.35
CA PHE A 346 -0.74 -12.67 -2.46
C PHE A 346 0.40 -13.61 -2.10
N GLN A 347 0.52 -14.70 -2.87
CA GLN A 347 1.62 -15.65 -2.77
C GLN A 347 2.44 -15.60 -4.06
N PRO A 348 3.62 -14.94 -4.05
CA PRO A 348 4.47 -14.94 -5.23
C PRO A 348 5.07 -16.33 -5.45
N GLN A 349 5.14 -16.77 -6.71
CA GLN A 349 5.99 -17.90 -7.09
C GLN A 349 7.44 -17.41 -7.21
N PRO A 350 8.35 -17.79 -6.30
CA PRO A 350 9.70 -17.24 -6.27
C PRO A 350 10.51 -17.73 -7.47
N GLN A 351 10.88 -16.84 -8.39
CA GLN A 351 11.84 -17.16 -9.45
C GLN A 351 13.28 -16.95 -8.95
N ALA A 352 13.96 -18.08 -8.70
CA ALA A 352 15.41 -18.32 -8.74
C ALA A 352 16.42 -17.40 -8.00
N ALA A 353 16.05 -16.32 -7.31
CA ALA A 353 17.03 -15.56 -6.51
C ALA A 353 17.28 -16.24 -5.15
N PRO A 354 18.52 -16.62 -4.80
CA PRO A 354 18.81 -17.11 -3.45
C PRO A 354 18.57 -16.02 -2.41
N ALA A 355 17.79 -16.35 -1.37
CA ALA A 355 17.42 -15.41 -0.31
C ALA A 355 18.64 -14.73 0.36
N ALA A 356 19.81 -15.39 0.36
CA ALA A 356 21.06 -14.85 0.85
C ALA A 356 21.52 -13.60 0.06
N PHE A 357 21.44 -13.63 -1.27
CA PHE A 357 21.82 -12.47 -2.10
C PHE A 357 20.83 -11.32 -1.94
N ALA A 358 19.53 -11.62 -1.86
CA ALA A 358 18.49 -10.63 -1.58
C ALA A 358 18.71 -9.95 -0.23
N THR A 359 18.97 -10.75 0.82
CA THR A 359 19.27 -10.25 2.17
C THR A 359 20.49 -9.34 2.17
N GLU A 360 21.59 -9.79 1.54
CA GLU A 360 22.84 -9.03 1.48
C GLU A 360 22.66 -7.72 0.70
N ALA A 361 21.86 -7.72 -0.37
CA ALA A 361 21.58 -6.53 -1.16
C ALA A 361 20.70 -5.51 -0.44
N LEU A 362 19.95 -5.92 0.58
CA LEU A 362 19.08 -5.07 1.40
C LEU A 362 19.68 -4.77 2.79
N LYS A 363 20.89 -5.23 3.11
CA LYS A 363 21.49 -5.08 4.45
C LYS A 363 21.61 -3.63 4.92
N ASP A 364 21.77 -2.70 3.98
CA ASP A 364 21.94 -1.27 4.23
C ASP A 364 20.63 -0.47 4.08
N CYS A 365 19.48 -1.15 4.01
CA CYS A 365 18.17 -0.50 3.88
C CYS A 365 17.64 0.14 5.17
N GLY A 366 18.45 0.20 6.22
CA GLY A 366 18.07 0.83 7.50
C GLY A 366 17.12 0.02 8.38
N LEU A 367 16.83 -1.24 8.03
CA LEU A 367 16.02 -2.16 8.85
C LEU A 367 16.87 -3.25 9.50
N SER A 368 16.33 -3.93 10.51
CA SER A 368 17.05 -4.97 11.23
C SER A 368 17.32 -6.19 10.34
N GLN A 369 18.51 -6.77 10.47
CA GLN A 369 18.89 -7.95 9.68
C GLN A 369 17.91 -9.13 9.81
N PRO A 370 17.36 -9.48 11.00
CA PRO A 370 16.37 -10.54 11.12
C PRO A 370 15.09 -10.23 10.31
N PHE A 371 14.63 -8.98 10.30
CA PHE A 371 13.49 -8.58 9.49
C PHE A 371 13.78 -8.70 8.00
N VAL A 372 14.96 -8.23 7.55
CA VAL A 372 15.38 -8.32 6.14
C VAL A 372 15.44 -9.78 5.68
N GLN A 373 15.99 -10.67 6.50
CA GLN A 373 16.01 -12.12 6.23
C GLN A 373 14.59 -12.68 6.11
N GLN A 374 13.68 -12.29 7.00
CA GLN A 374 12.29 -12.75 6.96
C GLN A 374 11.58 -12.30 5.68
N ILE A 375 11.69 -11.02 5.30
CA ILE A 375 11.00 -10.52 4.10
C ILE A 375 11.62 -10.99 2.79
N CYS A 376 12.91 -11.39 2.79
CA CYS A 376 13.58 -11.99 1.62
C CYS A 376 13.43 -13.51 1.57
N GLY A 377 12.95 -14.13 2.65
CA GLY A 377 12.73 -15.56 2.76
C GLY A 377 11.67 -16.04 1.76
N LYS A 378 11.84 -17.28 1.29
CA LYS A 378 10.77 -17.95 0.55
C LYS A 378 9.67 -18.36 1.54
N PRO A 379 8.40 -18.02 1.26
CA PRO A 379 7.31 -18.51 2.10
C PRO A 379 7.21 -20.04 1.98
N ASN A 380 7.37 -20.75 3.10
CA ASN A 380 7.18 -22.19 3.16
C ASN A 380 5.72 -22.47 3.56
N GLY A 381 4.90 -22.90 2.61
CA GLY A 381 3.48 -23.24 2.83
C GLY A 381 2.53 -22.03 2.75
N PRO A 382 1.22 -22.25 3.02
CA PRO A 382 0.25 -21.17 3.04
C PRO A 382 0.64 -20.16 4.12
N LEU A 383 0.89 -18.92 3.71
CA LEU A 383 1.23 -17.86 4.66
C LEU A 383 -0.03 -17.49 5.48
N PRO A 384 -0.04 -17.73 6.79
CA PRO A 384 -1.14 -17.31 7.64
C PRO A 384 -1.17 -15.78 7.69
N VAL A 385 -2.36 -15.19 7.51
CA VAL A 385 -2.54 -13.76 7.79
C VAL A 385 -2.43 -13.57 9.30
N LEU A 386 -1.44 -12.81 9.77
CA LEU A 386 -1.25 -12.55 11.20
C LEU A 386 -2.44 -11.75 11.75
N THR A 387 -3.43 -12.45 12.30
CA THR A 387 -4.62 -11.87 12.95
C THR A 387 -4.56 -12.03 14.46
N HIS A 388 -4.07 -13.18 14.92
CA HIS A 388 -3.93 -13.50 16.33
C HIS A 388 -2.66 -14.33 16.54
N VAL A 389 -1.74 -13.80 17.33
CA VAL A 389 -0.53 -14.53 17.71
C VAL A 389 -0.48 -14.61 19.23
N HIS A 390 -0.25 -15.81 19.71
CA HIS A 390 0.02 -16.09 21.11
C HIS A 390 1.41 -16.69 21.21
N VAL A 391 2.24 -16.15 22.10
CA VAL A 391 3.60 -16.64 22.34
C VAL A 391 3.67 -17.13 23.77
N GLU A 392 4.05 -18.40 23.94
CA GLU A 392 4.32 -19.04 25.23
C GLU A 392 5.60 -19.85 25.13
N ASP A 393 6.49 -19.72 26.12
CA ASP A 393 7.78 -20.41 26.20
C ASP A 393 8.63 -20.28 24.91
N GLY A 394 8.54 -19.10 24.25
CA GLY A 394 9.22 -18.82 22.98
C GLY A 394 8.65 -19.53 21.75
N SER A 395 7.56 -20.29 21.91
CA SER A 395 6.81 -20.91 20.80
C SER A 395 5.69 -19.99 20.32
N TYR A 396 5.51 -19.92 19.00
CA TYR A 396 4.44 -19.14 18.38
C TYR A 396 3.23 -20.03 18.11
N ASP A 397 2.10 -19.75 18.73
CA ASP A 397 0.79 -20.27 18.36
C ASP A 397 0.06 -19.25 17.45
N ILE A 398 -0.18 -19.70 16.22
CA ILE A 398 -0.84 -18.96 15.14
C ILE A 398 -2.12 -19.68 14.70
N SER A 399 -2.66 -20.61 15.49
CA SER A 399 -3.87 -21.39 15.17
C SER A 399 -5.10 -20.52 14.87
N GLY A 400 -5.13 -19.27 15.36
CA GLY A 400 -6.14 -18.26 15.07
C GLY A 400 -5.94 -17.48 13.76
N CYS A 401 -4.80 -17.64 13.09
CA CYS A 401 -4.50 -17.01 11.81
C CYS A 401 -5.05 -17.87 10.66
N ARG A 402 -6.20 -17.48 10.10
CA ARG A 402 -6.77 -18.07 8.88
C ARG A 402 -6.83 -17.05 7.77
#